data_AF-A0AAN0VYJ4-F1
#
_entry.id   AF-A0AAN0VYJ4-F1
#
_cell.length_a   1.000
_cell.length_b   1.000
_cell.length_c   1.000
_cell.angle_alpha   90.00
_cell.angle_beta   90.00
_cell.angle_gamma   90.00
#
_symmetry.space_group_name_H-M   'P 1'
#
loop_
_entity.id
_entity.type
_entity.pdbx_description
1 polymer ?
#
loop_
_entity_poly.entity_id
_entity_poly.type
_entity_poly.pdbx_seq_one_letter_code
_entity_poly.pdbx_strand_id
1 'polypeptide(L)'
;MASFSIKKRTLRSGESRFTVDIIVKKNSAIIHRESKTFRKKELARTYGNKRVREFVPPNSHQNNPQQDTYFSIDLLKRLICGKKQSAHR
;
A
#
# COMPACT_ATOMS: atom_id res chain seq x y z
N MET A 1 9.57 -18.12 0.45
CA MET A 1 8.56 -17.07 0.70
C MET A 1 9.26 -15.75 0.96
N ALA A 2 8.91 -14.71 0.22
CA ALA A 2 9.44 -13.37 0.39
C ALA A 2 8.37 -12.47 1.03
N SER A 3 8.75 -11.70 2.04
CA SER A 3 7.88 -10.71 2.68
C SER A 3 8.63 -9.41 2.90
N PHE A 4 7.87 -8.31 2.95
CA PHE A 4 8.43 -7.00 3.27
C PHE A 4 7.61 -6.29 4.35
N SER A 5 8.26 -5.40 5.08
CA SER A 5 7.65 -4.58 6.12
C SER A 5 8.10 -3.14 5.97
N ILE A 6 7.18 -2.19 6.16
CA ILE A 6 7.48 -0.75 6.05
C ILE A 6 7.44 -0.13 7.45
N LYS A 7 8.58 0.35 7.93
CA LYS A 7 8.71 1.09 9.18
C LYS A 7 8.66 2.58 8.91
N LYS A 8 7.83 3.32 9.64
CA LYS A 8 7.81 4.79 9.62
C LYS A 8 8.63 5.32 10.79
N ARG A 9 9.54 6.25 10.52
CA ARG A 9 10.24 7.05 11.54
C ARG A 9 10.09 8.53 11.22
N THR A 10 9.84 9.34 12.23
CA THR A 10 9.84 10.80 12.13
C THR A 10 11.19 11.32 12.64
N LEU A 11 11.87 12.11 11.84
CA LEU A 11 13.11 12.77 12.25
C LEU A 11 12.80 13.92 13.21
N ARG A 12 13.81 14.39 13.95
CA ARG A 12 13.72 15.59 14.80
C ARG A 12 13.33 16.85 14.00
N SER A 13 13.66 16.87 12.70
CA SER A 13 13.27 17.92 11.76
C SER A 13 11.79 17.87 11.34
N GLY A 14 11.02 16.84 11.74
CA GLY A 14 9.63 16.63 11.33
C GLY A 14 9.47 15.85 10.03
N GLU A 15 10.55 15.57 9.28
CA GLU A 15 10.48 14.74 8.08
C GLU A 15 10.13 13.28 8.40
N SER A 16 9.19 12.70 7.65
CA SER A 16 8.90 11.27 7.70
C SER A 16 9.84 10.48 6.79
N ARG A 17 10.42 9.40 7.31
CA ARG A 17 11.20 8.41 6.54
C ARG A 17 10.54 7.04 6.66
N PHE A 18 10.48 6.36 5.52
CA PHE A 18 9.90 5.03 5.38
C PHE A 18 10.99 4.04 5.05
N THR A 19 11.25 3.10 5.93
CA THR A 19 12.25 2.04 5.73
C THR A 19 11.53 0.77 5.33
N VAL A 20 11.86 0.24 4.16
CA VAL A 20 11.38 -1.06 3.70
C VAL A 20 12.41 -2.10 4.09
N ASP A 21 12.01 -3.06 4.91
CA ASP A 21 12.79 -4.27 5.22
C ASP A 21 12.21 -5.42 4.40
N ILE A 22 13.04 -6.08 3.60
CA ILE A 22 12.66 -7.24 2.78
C ILE A 22 13.41 -8.46 3.32
N ILE A 23 12.68 -9.55 3.56
CA ILE A 23 13.22 -10.80 4.08
C ILE A 23 12.76 -11.94 3.18
N VAL A 24 13.72 -12.73 2.70
CA VAL A 24 13.44 -13.94 1.90
C VAL A 24 13.82 -15.16 2.72
N LYS A 25 12.81 -16.00 2.98
CA LYS A 25 12.99 -17.28 3.69
C LYS A 25 12.82 -18.46 2.75
N LYS A 26 13.66 -19.48 2.94
CA LYS A 26 13.54 -20.81 2.32
C LYS A 26 13.87 -21.84 3.39
N ASN A 27 13.02 -22.87 3.54
CA ASN A 27 13.18 -23.93 4.53
C ASN A 27 13.45 -23.39 5.95
N SER A 28 12.67 -22.39 6.37
CA SER A 28 12.79 -21.69 7.66
C SER A 28 14.08 -20.88 7.90
N ALA A 29 15.06 -20.92 6.98
CA ALA A 29 16.27 -20.11 7.02
C ALA A 29 16.09 -18.79 6.23
N ILE A 30 16.74 -17.72 6.71
CA ILE A 30 16.81 -16.44 6.00
C ILE A 30 17.96 -16.54 4.99
N ILE A 31 17.64 -16.50 3.70
CA ILE A 31 18.66 -16.55 2.63
C ILE A 31 19.07 -15.14 2.20
N HIS A 32 18.13 -14.20 2.22
CA HIS A 32 18.40 -12.84 1.76
C HIS A 32 17.66 -11.81 2.60
N ARG A 33 18.33 -10.68 2.85
CA ARG A 33 17.76 -9.55 3.58
C ARG A 33 18.28 -8.24 2.99
N GLU A 34 17.36 -7.34 2.69
CA GLU A 34 17.66 -5.98 2.23
C GLU A 34 16.86 -4.97 3.03
N SER A 35 17.43 -3.77 3.20
CA SER A 35 16.72 -2.63 3.77
C SER A 35 16.97 -1.39 2.94
N LYS A 36 15.90 -0.65 2.59
CA LYS A 36 16.02 0.61 1.84
C LYS A 36 15.10 1.68 2.40
N THR A 37 15.62 2.89 2.55
CA THR A 37 14.88 4.03 3.09
C THR A 37 14.40 4.98 1.99
N PHE A 38 13.18 5.47 2.12
CA PHE A 38 12.54 6.41 1.21
C PHE A 38 11.92 7.60 1.95
N ARG A 39 11.75 8.72 1.25
CA ARG A 39 11.04 9.91 1.77
C ARG A 39 9.52 9.78 1.63
N LYS A 40 9.04 9.15 0.55
CA LYS A 40 7.60 8.95 0.27
C LYS A 40 7.18 7.52 0.57
N LYS A 41 5.98 7.35 1.14
CA LYS A 41 5.39 6.04 1.46
C LYS A 41 5.09 5.21 0.20
N GLU A 42 4.64 5.86 -0.87
CA GLU A 42 4.29 5.20 -2.14
C GLU A 42 5.51 4.55 -2.78
N LEU A 43 6.65 5.25 -2.83
CA LEU A 43 7.91 4.68 -3.33
C LEU A 43 8.34 3.45 -2.53
N ALA A 44 8.15 3.48 -1.21
CA ALA A 44 8.43 2.34 -0.34
C ALA A 44 7.53 1.13 -0.66
N ARG A 45 6.23 1.35 -0.89
CA ARG A 45 5.28 0.29 -1.30
C ARG A 45 5.66 -0.31 -2.66
N THR A 46 5.88 0.54 -3.67
CA THR A 46 6.23 0.09 -5.02
C THR A 46 7.53 -0.70 -5.04
N TYR A 47 8.54 -0.24 -4.29
CA TYR A 47 9.81 -0.95 -4.16
C TYR A 47 9.64 -2.33 -3.51
N GLY A 48 8.93 -2.41 -2.37
CA GLY A 48 8.68 -3.68 -1.68
C GLY A 48 7.96 -4.70 -2.56
N ASN A 49 6.91 -4.27 -3.25
CA ASN A 49 6.15 -5.11 -4.18
C ASN A 49 7.00 -5.60 -5.35
N LYS A 50 7.78 -4.70 -5.97
CA LYS A 50 8.67 -5.05 -7.08
C LYS A 50 9.68 -6.12 -6.64
N ARG A 51 10.33 -5.92 -5.50
CA ARG A 51 11.34 -6.85 -4.98
C ARG A 51 10.75 -8.21 -4.60
N VAL A 52 9.60 -8.25 -3.94
CA VAL A 52 8.95 -9.54 -3.62
C VAL A 52 8.63 -10.33 -4.88
N ARG A 53 8.17 -9.67 -5.95
CA ARG A 53 7.92 -10.31 -7.24
C ARG A 53 9.19 -10.85 -7.90
N GLU A 54 10.34 -10.19 -7.75
CA GLU A 54 11.61 -10.69 -8.29
C GLU A 54 12.07 -12.00 -7.62
N PHE A 55 11.75 -12.20 -6.34
CA PHE A 55 12.12 -13.41 -5.58
C PHE A 55 11.09 -14.53 -5.63
N VAL A 56 9.90 -14.28 -6.17
CA VAL A 56 8.82 -15.28 -6.33
C VAL A 56 8.67 -15.55 -7.83
N PRO A 57 8.99 -16.77 -8.32
CA PRO A 57 8.83 -17.10 -9.73
C PRO A 57 7.37 -16.91 -10.19
N PRO A 58 7.11 -16.63 -11.48
CA PRO A 58 5.80 -16.22 -12.01
C PRO A 58 4.65 -17.23 -11.84
N ASN A 59 4.89 -18.39 -11.23
CA ASN A 59 3.92 -19.48 -11.12
C ASN A 59 3.13 -19.46 -9.81
N SER A 60 2.89 -18.28 -9.22
CA SER A 60 1.98 -18.15 -8.08
C SER A 60 1.23 -16.84 -8.15
N HIS A 61 -0.05 -16.93 -8.54
CA HIS A 61 -0.99 -15.82 -8.53
C HIS A 61 -1.08 -15.17 -7.15
N GLN A 62 -0.58 -13.95 -6.99
CA GLN A 62 -0.85 -13.12 -5.82
C GLN A 62 -1.93 -12.09 -6.19
N ASN A 63 -3.18 -12.49 -6.01
CA ASN A 63 -4.28 -11.54 -5.88
C ASN A 63 -4.26 -10.98 -4.46
N ASN A 64 -3.96 -9.69 -4.31
CA ASN A 64 -4.38 -8.96 -3.11
C ASN A 64 -4.84 -7.54 -3.50
N PRO A 65 -6.14 -7.35 -3.77
CA PRO A 65 -6.74 -6.06 -4.01
C PRO A 65 -7.16 -5.44 -2.66
N GLN A 66 -6.19 -4.96 -1.88
CA GLN A 66 -6.49 -4.15 -0.70
C GLN A 66 -5.58 -2.93 -0.69
N GLN A 67 -5.85 -1.96 -1.58
CA GLN A 67 -5.56 -0.54 -1.32
C GLN A 67 -6.06 0.47 -2.37
N ASP A 68 -7.03 0.18 -3.25
CA ASP A 68 -7.58 1.18 -4.20
C ASP A 68 -9.12 1.30 -4.19
N THR A 69 -9.75 1.19 -3.02
CA THR A 69 -11.17 1.57 -2.86
C THR A 69 -11.36 2.50 -1.69
N TYR A 70 -10.80 3.69 -1.83
CA TYR A 70 -11.27 4.86 -1.10
C TYR A 70 -10.90 6.07 -1.95
N PHE A 71 -11.72 6.44 -2.95
CA PHE A 71 -11.75 7.82 -3.49
C PHE A 71 -12.85 8.18 -4.52
N SER A 72 -13.77 7.31 -4.98
CA SER A 72 -14.70 7.73 -6.07
C SER A 72 -16.21 7.41 -6.01
N ILE A 73 -16.78 6.79 -4.97
CA ILE A 73 -18.25 6.57 -4.93
C ILE A 73 -19.02 7.38 -3.88
N ASP A 74 -18.35 7.92 -2.85
CA ASP A 74 -19.03 8.71 -1.81
C ASP A 74 -19.42 10.14 -2.25
N LEU A 75 -18.93 10.62 -3.40
CA LEU A 75 -19.32 11.92 -3.96
C LEU A 75 -20.59 11.83 -4.83
N LEU A 76 -20.92 10.66 -5.38
CA LEU A 76 -22.07 10.50 -6.30
C LEU A 76 -23.42 10.42 -5.57
N LYS A 77 -23.43 10.08 -4.27
CA LYS A 77 -24.67 10.04 -3.46
C LYS A 77 -25.19 11.41 -3.04
N ARG A 78 -24.39 12.48 -3.14
CA ARG A 78 -24.83 13.86 -2.85
C ARG A 78 -25.49 14.57 -4.03
N LEU A 79 -25.39 14.04 -5.25
CA LEU A 79 -25.96 14.70 -6.44
C LEU A 79 -27.38 14.23 -6.80
N ILE A 80 -27.86 13.12 -6.22
CA ILE A 80 -29.19 12.55 -6.54
C ILE A 80 -30.28 13.06 -5.57
N CYS A 81 -29.90 13.59 -4.39
CA CYS A 81 -30.86 14.16 -3.43
C CYS A 81 -31.06 15.66 -3.68
N GLY A 82 -31.76 15.99 -4.76
CA GLY A 82 -32.14 17.36 -5.06
C GLY A 82 -33.19 17.44 -6.16
N LYS A 83 -34.48 17.31 -5.77
CA LYS A 83 -35.68 17.99 -6.32
C LYS A 83 -36.96 17.16 -6.09
N LYS A 84 -37.87 17.69 -5.25
CA LYS A 84 -39.35 17.68 -5.38
C LYS A 84 -39.86 18.64 -4.27
N GLN A 85 -39.99 19.93 -4.56
CA GLN A 85 -41.20 20.64 -5.03
C GLN A 85 -42.40 20.55 -4.07
N SER A 86 -42.67 21.68 -3.41
CA SER A 86 -43.96 22.38 -3.22
C SER A 86 -45.26 21.58 -3.02
N ALA A 87 -45.96 21.84 -1.91
CA ALA A 87 -47.41 22.01 -1.92
C ALA A 87 -47.89 22.84 -0.71
N HIS A 88 -48.55 23.95 -1.05
CA HIS A 88 -49.43 24.79 -0.25
C HIS A 88 -50.36 24.01 0.69
N ARG A 89 -50.54 24.53 1.92
CA ARG A 89 -51.85 24.89 2.48
C ARG A 89 -51.67 25.98 3.53
#